data_AF-A0ABD0PX94-F1
#
_entry.id   AF-A0ABD0PX94-F1
#
_cell.length_a   1.000
_cell.length_b   1.000
_cell.length_c   1.000
_cell.angle_alpha   90.00
_cell.angle_beta   90.00
_cell.angle_gamma   90.00
#
_symmetry.space_group_name_H-M   'P 1'
#
loop_
_entity.id
_entity.type
_entity.pdbx_description
1 polymer ?
#
loop_
_entity_poly.entity_id
_entity_poly.type
_entity_poly.pdbx_seq_one_letter_code
_entity_poly.pdbx_strand_id
1 'polypeptide(L)' 'DYEKGVDHLTNAIAVCGQPQQLLQVLQQTLPPPVFQMLLTKLPTISQVSAARVSHPSPHSYKPPKGCLV' A
#
# COMPACT_ATOMS: atom_id res chain seq x y z
N ASP A 1 1.61 15.07 13.95
CA ASP A 1 0.54 14.75 13.00
C ASP A 1 1.05 13.80 11.92
N TYR A 2 0.81 12.50 12.10
CA TYR A 2 1.33 11.48 11.17
C TYR A 2 0.64 11.56 9.80
N GLU A 3 -0.65 11.91 9.75
CA GLU A 3 -1.37 12.09 8.49
C GLU A 3 -0.73 13.15 7.59
N LYS A 4 -0.50 14.35 8.13
CA LYS A 4 0.15 15.45 7.39
C LYS A 4 1.54 15.06 6.87
N GLY A 5 2.32 14.33 7.67
CA GLY A 5 3.63 13.84 7.25
C GLY A 5 3.56 12.85 6.09
N VAL A 6 2.61 11.91 6.15
CA VAL A 6 2.36 10.93 5.08
C VAL A 6 1.88 11.60 3.79
N ASP A 7 1.06 12.65 3.88
CA ASP A 7 0.65 13.46 2.72
C ASP A 7 1.84 14.18 2.08
N HIS A 8 2.71 14.83 2.87
CA HIS A 8 3.90 15.49 2.34
C HIS A 8 4.86 14.50 1.66
N LEU A 9 5.04 13.32 2.25
CA LEU A 9 5.88 12.27 1.69
C LEU A 9 5.31 11.71 0.39
N THR A 10 4.00 11.53 0.30
CA THR A 10 3.34 11.08 -0.93
C THR A 10 3.52 12.10 -2.06
N ASN A 11 3.36 13.40 -1.76
CA ASN A 11 3.64 14.47 -2.70
C ASN A 11 5.11 14.51 -3.11
N ALA A 12 6.05 14.31 -2.18
CA ALA A 12 7.48 14.23 -2.47
C ALA A 12 7.81 13.04 -3.39
N ILE A 13 7.26 11.86 -3.13
CA ILE A 13 7.40 10.67 -3.99
C ILE A 13 6.86 10.94 -5.39
N ALA A 14 5.73 11.63 -5.52
CA ALA A 14 5.11 11.95 -6.80
C ALA A 14 5.93 12.92 -7.66
N VAL A 15 6.71 13.82 -7.05
CA VAL A 15 7.62 14.73 -7.76
C VAL A 15 9.03 14.16 -7.94
N CYS A 16 9.39 13.12 -7.19
CA CYS A 16 10.66 12.43 -7.35
C CYS A 16 10.62 11.48 -8.55
N GLY A 17 11.60 11.61 -9.46
CA GLY A 17 11.74 10.69 -10.61
C GLY A 17 12.15 9.25 -10.24
N GLN A 18 12.47 8.99 -8.97
CA GLN A 18 12.84 7.66 -8.46
C GLN A 18 12.08 7.34 -7.15
N PRO A 19 10.81 6.93 -7.26
CA PRO A 19 9.98 6.61 -6.09
C PRO A 19 10.53 5.43 -5.30
N GLN A 20 11.13 4.42 -5.95
CA GLN A 20 11.64 3.21 -5.28
C GLN A 20 12.80 3.49 -4.32
N GLN A 21 13.77 4.32 -4.72
CA GLN A 21 14.93 4.62 -3.88
C GLN A 21 14.51 5.42 -2.64
N LEU A 22 13.58 6.37 -2.83
CA LEU A 22 12.99 7.12 -1.73
C LEU A 22 12.15 6.22 -0.81
N LEU A 23 11.37 5.29 -1.37
CA LEU A 23 10.56 4.32 -0.61
C LEU A 23 11.44 3.47 0.31
N GLN A 24 12.60 3.06 -0.19
CA GLN A 24 13.54 2.20 0.53
C GLN A 24 14.15 2.96 1.72
N VAL A 25 14.52 4.23 1.53
CA VAL A 25 14.99 5.10 2.62
C VAL A 25 13.88 5.38 3.63
N LEU A 26 12.65 5.61 3.14
CA LEU A 26 11.46 5.82 3.98
C LEU A 26 11.13 4.61 4.86
N GLN A 27 11.29 3.39 4.33
CA GLN A 27 11.10 2.18 5.11
C GLN A 27 12.13 2.05 6.25
N GLN A 28 13.35 2.55 6.06
CA GLN A 28 14.42 2.52 7.08
C GLN A 28 14.27 3.66 8.10
N THR A 29 13.56 4.73 7.76
CA THR A 29 13.41 5.92 8.62
C THR A 29 12.05 5.99 9.32
N LEU A 30 11.03 5.30 8.80
CA LEU A 30 9.69 5.30 9.36
C LEU A 30 9.36 3.98 10.08
N PRO A 31 8.59 4.04 11.18
CA PRO A 31 8.04 2.85 11.80
C PRO A 31 7.14 2.06 10.82
N PRO A 32 7.09 0.72 10.93
CA PRO A 32 6.23 -0.13 10.09
C PRO A 32 4.78 0.35 9.92
N PRO A 33 4.05 0.78 10.98
CA PRO A 33 2.66 1.23 10.83
C PRO A 33 2.51 2.53 10.02
N VAL A 34 3.50 3.42 10.07
CA VAL A 34 3.47 4.69 9.31
C VAL A 34 3.76 4.44 7.84
N PHE A 35 4.72 3.54 7.54
CA PHE A 35 5.02 3.12 6.18
C PHE A 35 3.83 2.39 5.52
N GLN A 36 3.08 1.60 6.29
CA GLN A 36 1.86 0.95 5.81
C GLN A 36 0.79 1.98 5.41
N MET A 37 0.63 3.06 6.19
CA MET A 37 -0.28 4.17 5.86
C MET A 37 0.16 4.91 4.59
N LEU A 38 1.46 5.17 4.43
CA LEU A 38 2.03 5.73 3.20
C LEU A 38 1.70 4.83 1.99
N LEU A 39 1.94 3.53 2.13
CA LEU A 39 1.63 2.55 1.09
C LEU A 39 0.13 2.45 0.76
N THR A 40 -0.79 2.80 1.66
CA THR A 40 -2.24 2.82 1.37
C THR A 40 -2.70 4.14 0.73
N LYS A 41 -1.92 5.22 0.83
CA LYS A 41 -2.12 6.47 0.07
C LYS A 41 -1.51 6.40 -1.34
N LEU A 42 -0.46 5.60 -1.52
CA LEU A 42 0.20 5.38 -2.82
C LEU A 42 -0.59 4.62 -3.92
N PRO A 43 -1.51 3.66 -3.69
CA PRO A 43 -2.20 2.91 -4.75
C PRO A 43 -3.04 3.77 -5.69
N THR A 44 -3.39 5.00 -5.33
CA THR A 44 -4.01 5.97 -6.25
C THR A 44 -3.02 6.43 -7.34
N ILE A 45 -1.71 6.32 -7.10
CA ILE A 45 -0.62 6.79 -7.99
C ILE A 45 0.20 5.61 -8.55
N SER A 46 0.31 4.50 -7.82
CA SER A 46 1.22 3.38 -8.12
C SER A 46 0.49 2.04 -8.32
N GLN A 47 -0.53 1.99 -9.19
CA GLN A 47 -1.17 0.73 -9.58
C GLN A 47 -0.25 -0.25 -10.36
N VAL A 48 1.01 0.13 -10.62
CA VAL A 48 1.89 -0.65 -11.53
C VAL A 48 2.90 -1.56 -10.80
N SER A 49 3.18 -1.36 -9.50
CA SER A 49 4.27 -2.08 -8.81
C SER A 49 3.84 -3.05 -7.70
N ALA A 50 2.63 -2.94 -7.15
CA ALA A 50 2.17 -3.74 -6.01
C ALA A 50 1.34 -4.99 -6.36
N ALA A 51 1.15 -5.32 -7.65
CA ALA A 51 0.46 -6.54 -8.07
C ALA A 51 1.24 -7.84 -7.77
N ARG A 52 2.32 -7.79 -6.97
CA ARG A 52 3.19 -8.96 -6.73
C ARG A 52 3.51 -9.28 -5.28
N VAL A 53 2.99 -8.55 -4.30
CA VAL A 53 3.11 -8.97 -2.89
C VAL A 53 1.73 -9.23 -2.32
N SER A 54 1.32 -10.48 -2.53
CA SER A 54 0.49 -11.24 -1.59
C SER A 54 -0.86 -10.62 -1.20
N HIS A 55 -1.89 -10.91 -1.99
CA HIS A 55 -3.16 -11.32 -1.38
C HIS A 55 -3.03 -12.79 -0.95
N PRO A 56 -2.84 -13.15 0.33
CA PRO A 56 -3.70 -14.17 0.90
C PRO A 56 -5.02 -13.47 1.19
N SER A 57 -6.11 -13.84 0.50
CA SER A 57 -7.45 -13.45 0.92
C SER A 57 -7.97 -14.52 1.89
N PRO A 58 -7.98 -14.31 3.21
CA PRO A 58 -8.61 -15.24 4.15
C PRO A 58 -10.10 -14.95 4.39
N HIS A 59 -10.75 -14.05 3.64
CA HIS A 59 -12.13 -13.65 3.99
C HIS A 59 -13.12 -13.47 2.82
N SER A 60 -12.99 -14.26 1.76
CA SER A 60 -14.12 -14.43 0.82
C SER A 60 -13.97 -15.70 0.00
N TYR A 61 -14.39 -16.86 0.52
CA TYR A 61 -15.08 -17.89 -0.26
C TYR A 61 -15.71 -18.94 0.66
N LYS A 62 -16.95 -18.69 1.08
CA LYS A 62 -17.93 -19.70 1.54
C LYS A 62 -19.33 -19.09 1.44
N PRO A 63 -20.40 -19.84 1.10
CA PRO A 63 -20.60 -20.85 0.04
C PRO A 63 -21.79 -20.45 -0.89
N PRO A 64 -22.00 -21.04 -2.08
CA PRO A 64 -23.35 -21.03 -2.67
C PRO A 64 -24.23 -22.03 -1.92
N LYS A 65 -25.33 -21.54 -1.38
CA LYS A 65 -26.42 -22.32 -0.78
C LYS A 65 -27.19 -23.01 -1.91
N GLY A 66 -27.45 -24.31 -1.77
CA GLY A 66 -28.40 -25.04 -2.61
C GLY A 66 -27.78 -25.79 -3.78
N CYS A 67 -27.46 -27.06 -3.54
CA CYS A 67 -27.88 -28.10 -4.48
C CYS A 67 -28.53 -29.19 -3.61
N LEU A 68 -29.81 -28.96 -3.33
CA LEU A 68 -30.74 -30.02 -2.98
C LEU A 68 -31.17 -30.61 -4.32
N VAL A 69 -30.67 -31.80 -4.67
CA VAL A 69 -31.34 -32.85 -5.46
C VAL A 69 -30.58 -34.16 -5.31
#